data_AF-A0A6N8BBY1-F1
#
_entry.id   AF-A0A6N8BBY1-F1
#
_cell.length_a   1.000
_cell.length_b   1.000
_cell.length_c   1.000
_cell.angle_alpha   90.00
_cell.angle_beta   90.00
_cell.angle_gamma   90.00
#
_symmetry.space_group_name_H-M   'P 1'
#
loop_
_entity.id
_entity.type
_entity.pdbx_description
1 polymer ?
#
loop_
_entity_poly.entity_id
_entity_poly.type
_entity_poly.pdbx_seq_one_letter_code
_entity_poly.pdbx_strand_id
1 'polypeptide(L)'
;MAEPTPQLFKESGGLVMEPAFVVLLTACGVTTLSAILSKRLGKEKEMDKWSGEMKRCSDLSTDAEEAGRKDIYSAFQKKGNEAMHKYFAALYLEAVVELSPHVLVLGVLQRYYTQDVLHFGFSFWPFGSGIGFFGVYLVSALVFHFAVLKKLKKKLPIFGTAK
;
A
#
# COMPACT_ATOMS: atom_id res chain seq x y z
N MET A 1 -42.76 2.79 -8.61
CA MET A 1 -42.49 1.83 -7.52
C MET A 1 -41.21 2.30 -6.87
N ALA A 2 -41.31 2.88 -5.67
CA ALA A 2 -40.18 3.48 -4.97
C ALA A 2 -39.48 2.39 -4.14
N GLU A 3 -38.18 2.21 -4.35
CA GLU A 3 -37.35 1.38 -3.47
C GLU A 3 -37.17 2.09 -2.11
N PRO A 4 -37.24 1.38 -0.98
CA PRO A 4 -37.03 1.97 0.32
C PRO A 4 -35.55 2.26 0.54
N THR A 5 -35.19 3.54 0.50
CA THR A 5 -33.95 4.10 1.04
C THR A 5 -33.69 3.57 2.46
N PRO A 6 -32.52 3.00 2.78
CA PRO A 6 -32.24 2.55 4.14
C PRO A 6 -32.04 3.75 5.06
N GLN A 7 -33.07 4.06 5.85
CA GLN A 7 -33.11 5.10 6.89
C GLN A 7 -32.32 4.70 8.15
N LEU A 8 -31.03 4.38 8.04
CA LEU A 8 -30.25 3.87 9.18
C LEU A 8 -29.37 4.91 9.88
N PHE A 9 -29.58 6.20 9.61
CA PHE A 9 -28.80 7.29 10.25
C PHE A 9 -29.64 8.43 10.85
N LYS A 10 -30.96 8.25 11.00
CA LYS A 10 -31.81 9.37 11.41
C LYS A 10 -32.12 9.51 12.91
N GLU A 11 -31.66 8.61 13.79
CA GLU A 11 -31.84 8.84 15.24
C GLU A 11 -30.64 8.38 16.08
N SER A 12 -29.63 9.23 16.13
CA SER A 12 -28.88 9.50 17.35
C SER A 12 -28.34 10.92 17.19
N GLY A 13 -28.42 11.76 18.23
CA GLY A 13 -27.94 13.15 18.24
C GLY A 13 -26.41 13.27 18.16
N GLY A 14 -25.78 12.54 17.24
CA GLY A 14 -24.37 12.62 16.90
C GLY A 14 -24.19 13.45 15.63
N LEU A 15 -23.12 14.24 15.59
CA LEU A 15 -22.66 14.99 14.42
C LEU A 15 -22.91 14.21 13.12
N VAL A 16 -23.81 14.71 12.28
CA VAL A 16 -23.99 14.21 10.91
C VAL A 16 -22.74 14.60 10.13
N MET A 17 -21.72 13.74 10.18
CA MET A 17 -20.49 13.97 9.44
C MET A 17 -20.75 13.71 7.95
N GLU A 18 -20.28 14.63 7.11
CA GLU A 18 -20.36 14.50 5.67
C GLU A 18 -19.71 13.17 5.23
N PRO A 19 -20.33 12.39 4.33
CA PRO A 19 -19.85 11.05 3.96
C PRO A 19 -18.40 11.07 3.43
N ALA A 20 -17.98 12.17 2.79
CA ALA A 20 -16.59 12.39 2.38
C ALA A 20 -15.61 12.40 3.56
N PHE A 21 -16.01 12.99 4.69
CA PHE A 21 -15.19 13.06 5.89
C PHE A 21 -15.05 11.67 6.55
N VAL A 22 -16.14 10.88 6.56
CA VAL A 22 -16.10 9.49 7.03
C VAL A 22 -15.14 8.66 6.18
N VAL A 23 -15.24 8.74 4.85
CA VAL A 23 -14.34 8.03 3.92
C VAL A 23 -12.88 8.45 4.13
N LEU A 24 -12.62 9.74 4.35
CA LEU A 24 -11.27 10.26 4.59
C LEU A 24 -10.69 9.74 5.92
N LEU A 25 -11.45 9.77 7.01
CA LEU A 25 -11.01 9.23 8.29
C LEU A 25 -10.75 7.73 8.21
N THR A 26 -11.62 7.00 7.52
CA THR A 26 -11.43 5.57 7.28
C THR A 26 -10.16 5.32 6.46
N ALA A 27 -9.91 6.08 5.39
CA ALA A 27 -8.68 5.96 4.60
C ALA A 27 -7.43 6.18 5.45
N CYS A 28 -7.39 7.26 6.24
CA CYS A 28 -6.28 7.56 7.15
C CYS A 28 -6.05 6.45 8.19
N GLY A 29 -7.12 5.96 8.81
CA GLY A 29 -7.06 4.89 9.81
C GLY A 29 -6.54 3.58 9.22
N VAL A 30 -7.06 3.20 8.04
CA VAL A 30 -6.66 1.97 7.35
C VAL A 30 -5.23 2.06 6.83
N THR A 31 -4.82 3.19 6.25
CA THR A 31 -3.42 3.39 5.84
C THR A 31 -2.46 3.31 7.02
N THR A 32 -2.85 3.81 8.19
CA THR A 32 -2.03 3.69 9.42
C THR A 32 -1.98 2.26 9.92
N LEU A 33 -3.13 1.57 9.95
CA LEU A 33 -3.22 0.16 10.34
C LEU A 33 -2.40 -0.73 9.40
N SER A 34 -2.53 -0.52 8.09
CA SER A 34 -1.78 -1.20 7.05
C SER A 34 -0.28 -1.02 7.26
N ALA A 35 0.19 0.21 7.47
CA ALA A 35 1.61 0.47 7.77
C ALA A 35 2.11 -0.21 9.04
N ILE A 36 1.28 -0.33 10.09
CA ILE A 36 1.63 -1.04 11.32
C ILE A 36 1.67 -2.57 11.08
N LEU A 37 0.70 -3.10 10.34
CA LEU A 37 0.62 -4.52 9.99
C LEU A 37 1.80 -4.93 9.12
N SER A 38 2.11 -4.18 8.06
CA SER A 38 3.29 -4.39 7.22
C SER A 38 4.57 -4.34 8.03
N LYS A 39 4.66 -3.53 9.09
CA LYS A 39 5.83 -3.55 9.97
C LYS A 39 5.93 -4.76 10.90
N ARG A 40 4.80 -5.23 11.43
CA ARG A 40 4.79 -6.35 12.38
C ARG A 40 4.89 -7.70 11.68
N LEU A 41 4.29 -7.81 10.50
CA LEU A 41 4.21 -9.03 9.71
C LEU A 41 5.18 -9.02 8.52
N GLY A 42 5.71 -7.85 8.16
CA GLY A 42 6.65 -7.68 7.07
C GLY A 42 7.94 -8.43 7.33
N LYS A 43 8.52 -8.86 6.22
CA LYS A 43 9.72 -9.67 6.19
C LYS A 43 10.89 -8.79 5.76
N GLU A 44 10.95 -7.54 6.24
CA GLU A 44 12.02 -6.57 5.93
C GLU A 44 13.41 -7.20 6.10
N LYS A 45 13.63 -7.96 7.18
CA LYS A 45 14.91 -8.67 7.41
C LYS A 45 15.22 -9.73 6.36
N GLU A 46 14.21 -10.44 5.85
CA GLU A 46 14.42 -11.40 4.76
C GLU A 46 14.64 -10.67 3.45
N MET A 47 13.93 -9.58 3.19
CA MET A 47 14.12 -8.74 2.01
C MET A 47 15.54 -8.14 1.96
N ASP A 48 16.03 -7.60 3.07
CA ASP A 48 17.39 -7.06 3.18
C ASP A 48 18.43 -8.16 2.99
N LYS A 49 18.21 -9.35 3.58
CA LYS A 49 19.09 -10.50 3.40
C LYS A 49 19.17 -10.93 1.93
N TRP A 50 18.03 -11.09 1.26
CA TRP A 50 18.00 -11.52 -0.14
C TRP A 50 18.50 -10.44 -1.09
N SER A 51 18.23 -9.16 -0.80
CA SER A 51 18.80 -8.01 -1.52
C SER A 51 20.33 -8.00 -1.43
N GLY A 52 20.87 -8.23 -0.23
CA GLY A 52 22.31 -8.36 -0.01
C GLY A 52 22.92 -9.57 -0.74
N GLU A 53 22.26 -10.72 -0.72
CA GLU A 53 22.68 -11.90 -1.49
C GLU A 53 22.64 -11.68 -3.00
N MET A 54 21.61 -11.00 -3.52
CA MET A 54 21.51 -10.64 -4.93
C MET A 54 22.67 -9.74 -5.35
N LYS A 55 22.96 -8.70 -4.56
CA LYS A 55 24.09 -7.80 -4.81
C LYS A 55 25.42 -8.58 -4.81
N ARG A 56 25.63 -9.41 -3.80
CA ARG A 56 26.84 -10.24 -3.70
C ARG A 56 26.99 -11.19 -4.88
N CYS A 57 25.90 -11.84 -5.34
CA CYS A 57 25.95 -12.71 -6.50
C CYS A 57 26.23 -11.93 -7.80
N SER A 58 25.69 -10.71 -7.92
CA SER A 58 25.95 -9.81 -9.05
C SER A 58 27.40 -9.35 -9.11
N ASP A 59 27.98 -8.99 -7.96
CA ASP A 59 29.39 -8.58 -7.86
C ASP A 59 30.29 -9.77 -8.25
N LEU A 60 30.04 -10.96 -7.66
CA LEU A 60 30.81 -12.18 -7.94
C LEU A 60 30.65 -12.70 -9.38
N SER A 61 29.48 -12.52 -10.00
CA SER A 61 29.32 -12.85 -11.43
C SER A 61 30.12 -11.90 -12.30
N THR A 62 30.17 -10.61 -11.95
CA THR A 62 30.96 -9.62 -12.71
C THR A 62 32.45 -9.95 -12.63
N ASP A 63 32.97 -10.24 -11.43
CA ASP A 63 34.36 -10.65 -11.23
C ASP A 63 34.70 -11.94 -12.02
N ALA A 64 33.77 -12.89 -12.08
CA ALA A 64 33.95 -14.13 -12.83
C ALA A 64 33.94 -13.91 -14.35
N GLU A 65 33.15 -12.96 -14.84
CA GLU A 65 33.12 -12.55 -16.25
C GLU A 65 34.44 -11.87 -16.64
N GLU A 66 34.93 -10.95 -15.82
CA GLU A 66 36.23 -10.28 -16.01
C GLU A 66 37.40 -11.26 -16.01
N ALA A 67 37.32 -12.32 -15.18
CA ALA A 67 38.31 -13.40 -15.16
C ALA A 67 38.15 -14.42 -16.31
N GLY A 68 37.16 -14.28 -17.20
CA GLY A 68 36.89 -15.21 -18.30
C GLY A 68 36.35 -16.57 -17.86
N ARG A 69 35.90 -16.71 -16.61
CA ARG A 69 35.44 -17.97 -16.00
C ARG A 69 33.94 -18.15 -16.17
N LYS A 70 33.54 -18.54 -17.38
CA LYS A 70 32.12 -18.72 -17.77
C LYS A 70 31.36 -19.76 -16.94
N ASP A 71 32.06 -20.80 -16.47
CA ASP A 71 31.52 -21.84 -15.59
C ASP A 71 31.06 -21.24 -14.25
N ILE A 72 31.92 -20.45 -13.62
CA ILE A 72 31.65 -19.79 -12.34
C ILE A 72 30.59 -18.70 -12.50
N TYR A 73 30.65 -17.94 -13.59
CA TYR A 73 29.63 -16.94 -13.93
C TYR A 73 28.22 -17.56 -13.94
N SER A 74 28.05 -18.66 -14.67
CA SER A 74 26.73 -19.32 -14.79
C SER A 74 26.20 -19.85 -13.45
N ALA A 75 27.09 -20.31 -12.57
CA ALA A 75 26.75 -20.77 -11.23
C ALA A 75 26.26 -19.61 -10.33
N PHE A 76 26.95 -18.46 -10.38
CA PHE A 76 26.52 -17.26 -9.64
C PHE A 76 25.24 -16.66 -10.20
N GLN A 77 25.05 -16.68 -11.52
CA GLN A 77 23.82 -16.21 -12.14
C GLN A 77 22.61 -17.06 -11.72
N LYS A 78 22.76 -18.40 -11.68
CA LYS A 78 21.70 -19.30 -11.18
C LYS A 78 21.37 -19.01 -9.72
N LYS A 79 22.39 -18.88 -8.87
CA LYS A 79 22.20 -18.56 -7.45
C LYS A 79 21.59 -17.18 -7.23
N GLY A 80 21.99 -16.19 -8.01
CA GLY A 80 21.39 -14.86 -8.02
C GLY A 80 19.91 -14.89 -8.41
N ASN A 81 19.55 -15.71 -9.41
CA ASN A 81 18.16 -15.88 -9.82
C ASN A 81 17.30 -16.54 -8.72
N GLU A 82 17.84 -17.54 -8.00
CA GLU A 82 17.17 -18.13 -6.84
C GLU A 82 16.98 -17.11 -5.69
N ALA A 83 17.99 -16.30 -5.41
CA ALA A 83 17.89 -15.22 -4.41
C ALA A 83 16.84 -14.17 -4.82
N MET A 84 16.81 -13.81 -6.11
CA MET A 84 15.82 -12.88 -6.67
C MET A 84 14.39 -13.41 -6.55
N HIS A 85 14.14 -14.68 -6.85
CA HIS A 85 12.82 -15.28 -6.63
C HIS A 85 12.38 -15.21 -5.16
N LYS A 86 13.29 -15.47 -4.22
CA LYS A 86 12.99 -15.38 -2.78
C LYS A 86 12.74 -13.94 -2.33
N TYR A 87 13.49 -12.98 -2.86
CA TYR A 87 13.25 -11.56 -2.64
C TYR A 87 11.85 -11.15 -3.13
N PHE A 88 11.50 -11.51 -4.38
CA PHE A 88 10.18 -11.21 -4.93
C PHE A 88 9.05 -11.87 -4.16
N ALA A 89 9.23 -13.11 -3.70
CA ALA A 89 8.23 -13.79 -2.87
C ALA A 89 8.00 -13.06 -1.54
N ALA A 90 9.07 -12.58 -0.90
CA ALA A 90 8.97 -11.79 0.33
C ALA A 90 8.28 -10.43 0.07
N LEU A 91 8.67 -9.73 -0.99
CA LEU A 91 8.07 -8.44 -1.39
C LEU A 91 6.58 -8.59 -1.73
N TYR A 92 6.22 -9.66 -2.45
CA TYR A 92 4.82 -9.94 -2.78
C TYR A 92 3.98 -10.20 -1.54
N LEU A 93 4.47 -11.02 -0.60
CA LEU A 93 3.76 -11.26 0.66
C LEU A 93 3.55 -9.98 1.46
N GLU A 94 4.59 -9.13 1.54
CA GLU A 94 4.49 -7.84 2.22
C GLU A 94 3.46 -6.92 1.56
N ALA A 95 3.48 -6.83 0.22
CA ALA A 95 2.50 -6.04 -0.53
C ALA A 95 1.06 -6.56 -0.36
N VAL A 96 0.87 -7.88 -0.33
CA VAL A 96 -0.45 -8.49 -0.08
C VAL A 96 -0.94 -8.17 1.33
N VAL A 97 -0.07 -8.26 2.34
CA VAL A 97 -0.43 -7.89 3.71
C VAL A 97 -0.80 -6.41 3.80
N GLU A 98 -0.03 -5.53 3.16
CA GLU A 98 -0.29 -4.08 3.12
C GLU A 98 -1.62 -3.75 2.42
N LEU A 99 -1.91 -4.40 1.29
CA LEU A 99 -3.11 -4.15 0.49
C LEU A 99 -4.38 -4.81 1.06
N SER A 100 -4.26 -5.92 1.80
CA SER A 100 -5.40 -6.67 2.32
C SER A 100 -6.41 -5.83 3.13
N PRO A 101 -6.02 -4.95 4.08
CA PRO A 101 -7.00 -4.14 4.80
C PRO A 101 -7.67 -3.09 3.91
N HIS A 102 -6.98 -2.58 2.88
CA HIS A 102 -7.55 -1.65 1.91
C HIS A 102 -8.64 -2.32 1.06
N VAL A 103 -8.36 -3.51 0.54
CA VAL A 103 -9.34 -4.28 -0.26
C VAL A 103 -10.57 -4.63 0.58
N LEU A 104 -10.36 -5.06 1.82
CA LEU A 104 -11.46 -5.41 2.73
C LEU A 104 -12.35 -4.20 3.02
N VAL A 105 -11.75 -3.05 3.33
CA VAL A 105 -12.50 -1.84 3.63
C VAL A 105 -13.20 -1.27 2.40
N LEU A 106 -12.59 -1.35 1.22
CA LEU A 106 -13.26 -0.98 -0.03
C LEU A 106 -14.49 -1.86 -0.27
N GLY A 107 -14.40 -3.17 -0.03
CA GLY A 107 -15.54 -4.09 -0.14
C GLY A 107 -16.66 -3.78 0.85
N VAL A 108 -16.34 -3.34 2.07
CA VAL A 108 -17.33 -2.88 3.06
C VAL A 108 -17.95 -1.56 2.61
N LEU A 109 -17.13 -0.56 2.25
CA LEU A 109 -17.60 0.76 1.82
C LEU A 109 -18.49 0.70 0.59
N GLN A 110 -18.21 -0.20 -0.37
CA GLN A 110 -19.04 -0.42 -1.55
C GLN A 110 -20.47 -0.83 -1.21
N ARG A 111 -20.70 -1.52 -0.08
CA ARG A 111 -22.06 -1.89 0.36
C ARG A 111 -22.85 -0.72 0.93
N TYR A 112 -22.18 0.31 1.42
CA TYR A 112 -22.81 1.47 2.09
C TYR A 112 -22.89 2.71 1.20
N TYR A 113 -21.94 2.90 0.29
CA TYR A 113 -21.84 4.07 -0.56
C TYR A 113 -21.80 3.66 -2.03
N THR A 114 -22.97 3.65 -2.68
CA THR A 114 -23.11 3.37 -4.12
C THR A 114 -23.18 4.63 -4.99
N GLN A 115 -23.25 5.82 -4.39
CA GLN A 115 -23.37 7.11 -5.09
C GLN A 115 -22.14 8.01 -4.88
N ASP A 116 -22.06 9.07 -5.67
CA ASP A 116 -21.05 10.12 -5.57
C ASP A 116 -21.02 10.70 -4.14
N VAL A 117 -19.83 10.66 -3.53
CA VAL A 117 -19.65 11.07 -2.13
C VAL A 117 -19.22 12.54 -2.03
N LEU A 118 -18.62 13.07 -3.11
CA LEU A 118 -18.13 14.44 -3.16
C LEU A 118 -18.54 15.06 -4.49
N HIS A 119 -19.39 16.08 -4.42
CA HIS A 119 -19.80 16.85 -5.59
C HIS A 119 -18.92 18.09 -5.73
N PHE A 120 -18.42 18.32 -6.95
CA PHE A 120 -17.68 19.52 -7.27
C PHE A 120 -18.61 20.56 -7.90
N GLY A 121 -18.41 21.83 -7.56
CA GLY A 121 -19.09 22.96 -8.23
C GLY A 121 -18.64 23.17 -9.69
N PHE A 122 -17.71 22.36 -10.20
CA PHE A 122 -17.18 22.40 -11.56
C PHE A 122 -16.90 20.98 -12.05
N SER A 123 -17.10 20.73 -13.34
CA SER A 123 -16.93 19.40 -13.94
C SER A 123 -15.49 19.20 -14.40
N PHE A 124 -14.78 18.19 -13.89
CA PHE A 124 -13.39 17.89 -14.27
C PHE A 124 -13.38 16.74 -15.30
N TRP A 125 -12.65 16.88 -16.41
CA TRP A 125 -12.70 15.97 -17.58
C TRP A 125 -12.52 14.45 -17.29
N PRO A 126 -11.78 14.00 -16.25
CA PRO A 126 -11.72 12.58 -15.88
C PRO A 126 -12.76 12.12 -14.83
N PHE A 127 -13.46 13.03 -14.13
CA PHE A 127 -14.33 12.67 -12.99
C PHE A 127 -15.75 13.24 -13.08
N GLY A 128 -16.09 14.06 -14.07
CA GLY A 128 -17.43 14.67 -14.16
C GLY A 128 -17.70 15.66 -13.02
N SER A 129 -18.95 15.71 -12.54
CA SER A 129 -19.43 16.63 -11.50
C SER A 129 -19.20 16.14 -10.06
N GLY A 130 -18.58 14.98 -9.87
CA GLY A 130 -18.33 14.44 -8.54
C GLY A 130 -17.39 13.24 -8.55
N ILE A 131 -16.81 12.92 -7.40
CA ILE A 131 -15.98 11.73 -7.23
C ILE A 131 -16.72 10.76 -6.31
N GLY A 132 -16.87 9.53 -6.81
CA GLY A 132 -17.37 8.40 -6.02
C GLY A 132 -16.48 8.06 -4.83
N PHE A 133 -17.03 7.31 -3.86
CA PHE A 133 -16.30 6.91 -2.64
C PHE A 133 -14.90 6.33 -2.93
N PHE A 134 -14.75 5.56 -4.01
CA PHE A 134 -13.50 4.95 -4.43
C PHE A 134 -12.41 6.00 -4.74
N GLY A 135 -12.75 7.05 -5.49
CA GLY A 135 -11.78 8.07 -5.86
C GLY A 135 -11.37 8.94 -4.67
N VAL A 136 -12.32 9.30 -3.80
CA VAL A 136 -12.01 10.03 -2.55
C VAL A 136 -11.10 9.18 -1.66
N TYR A 137 -11.40 7.89 -1.53
CA TYR A 137 -10.59 6.96 -0.74
C TYR A 137 -9.17 6.83 -1.31
N LEU A 138 -9.03 6.63 -2.62
CA LEU A 138 -7.73 6.42 -3.25
C LEU A 138 -6.85 7.68 -3.17
N VAL A 139 -7.42 8.86 -3.45
CA VAL A 139 -6.70 10.13 -3.34
C VAL A 139 -6.29 10.41 -1.89
N SER A 140 -7.20 10.22 -0.92
CA SER A 140 -6.89 10.45 0.49
C SER A 140 -5.85 9.47 1.02
N ALA A 141 -5.95 8.18 0.69
CA ALA A 141 -4.97 7.17 1.07
C ALA A 141 -3.58 7.49 0.49
N LEU A 142 -3.49 7.86 -0.80
CA LEU A 142 -2.22 8.23 -1.44
C LEU A 142 -1.62 9.49 -0.83
N VAL A 143 -2.42 10.56 -0.68
CA VAL A 143 -1.97 11.81 -0.08
C VAL A 143 -1.49 11.58 1.35
N PHE A 144 -2.24 10.81 2.14
CA PHE A 144 -1.84 10.49 3.51
C PHE A 144 -0.55 9.66 3.55
N HIS A 145 -0.42 8.65 2.69
CA HIS A 145 0.80 7.85 2.61
C HIS A 145 2.03 8.72 2.22
N PHE A 146 1.92 9.54 1.18
CA PHE A 146 3.04 10.36 0.69
C PHE A 146 3.35 11.57 1.59
N ALA A 147 2.33 12.25 2.13
CA ALA A 147 2.52 13.46 2.90
C ALA A 147 2.80 13.17 4.37
N VAL A 148 2.12 12.19 4.97
CA VAL A 148 2.16 11.91 6.40
C VAL A 148 3.16 10.78 6.66
N LEU A 149 2.96 9.58 6.10
CA LEU A 149 3.84 8.45 6.40
C LEU A 149 5.27 8.64 5.91
N LYS A 150 5.49 9.22 4.72
CA LYS A 150 6.85 9.51 4.23
C LYS A 150 7.58 10.55 5.09
N LYS A 151 6.88 11.55 5.62
CA LYS A 151 7.45 12.55 6.55
C LYS A 151 7.66 11.99 7.96
N LEU A 152 6.76 11.13 8.43
CA LEU A 152 6.86 10.48 9.74
C LEU A 152 7.94 9.39 9.77
N LYS A 153 8.14 8.62 8.69
CA LYS A 153 9.28 7.69 8.55
C LYS A 153 10.62 8.40 8.74
N LYS A 154 10.75 9.66 8.32
CA LYS A 154 11.96 10.48 8.51
C LYS A 154 12.15 11.01 9.94
N LYS A 155 11.10 11.05 10.77
CA LYS A 155 11.12 11.73 12.08
C LYS A 155 10.88 10.82 13.28
N LEU A 156 10.36 9.60 13.09
CA LEU A 156 10.08 8.68 14.20
C LEU A 156 11.21 7.64 14.37
N PRO A 157 11.82 7.54 15.57
CA PRO A 157 12.85 6.54 15.87
C PRO A 157 12.33 5.09 15.91
N ILE A 158 11.00 4.89 15.93
CA ILE A 158 10.36 3.56 15.79
C ILE A 158 10.44 3.05 14.33
N PHE A 159 10.80 3.93 13.38
CA PHE A 159 11.12 3.64 11.98
C PHE A 159 12.61 3.78 11.67
N GLY A 160 13.43 4.10 12.67
CA GLY A 160 14.87 4.08 12.56
C GLY A 160 15.37 2.65 12.75
N THR A 161 15.93 2.08 11.69
CA THR A 161 17.06 1.16 11.83
C THR A 161 18.08 1.84 12.73
N ALA A 162 18.19 1.38 13.97
CA ALA A 162 19.33 1.69 14.80
C ALA A 162 20.58 1.25 14.02
N LYS A 163 21.53 2.20 13.93
CA LYS A 163 22.88 2.03 13.37
C LYS A 163 23.58 0.80 13.95
#